data_AF-A0A391NFT1-F1
#
_entry.id   AF-A0A391NFT1-F1
#
_cell.length_a   1.000
_cell.length_b   1.000
_cell.length_c   1.000
_cell.angle_alpha   90.00
_cell.angle_beta   90.00
_cell.angle_gamma   90.00
#
_symmetry.space_group_name_H-M   'P 1'
#
loop_
_entity.id
_entity.type
_entity.pdbx_description
1 polymer ?
#
loop_
_entity_poly.entity_id
_entity_poly.type
_entity_poly.pdbx_seq_one_letter_code
_entity_poly.pdbx_strand_id
1 'polypeptide(L)'
;MAEIRGGWDTSSGKRITVKGQRGVQGIEFDDRCVITLRKLNVLLREKYLPKDFPYTTPYTEGKARVKYRDALFTMRTGALAAGSGGTAVTHGFGVEIAANPIRMSVQLGSSNDPARKSLFERHGYPGVKVNTHAFRHELNTRMYQAGLSQLLIDSFSGRTTMGSVYNHETIEERTQGVADYHPKTKHSTAAQRLNKVKTNQPLSLVDVRELSEGEQDRIIHQTHLGVCVHNFASEPCPKMGACLDCGLLGCVKGDDVKLGNLREERDDLKLRLDKALDAQSRGVFGASESAKKLGEKLYKCEAFIQTLENPELENGAIVWNADNGWTLTKNAAAMSGLIEVKVIEENQAQEALPSLDDVLALLDEIEG
;
A
#
# COMPACT_ATOMS: atom_id res chain seq x y z
N MET A 1 23.52 42.08 -37.67
CA MET A 1 22.30 41.47 -38.25
C MET A 1 22.44 41.21 -39.76
N ALA A 2 23.02 42.12 -40.55
CA ALA A 2 23.26 41.92 -41.98
C ALA A 2 24.15 40.69 -42.29
N GLU A 3 25.24 40.48 -41.53
CA GLU A 3 26.12 39.29 -41.66
C GLU A 3 25.41 37.95 -41.44
N ILE A 4 24.30 37.92 -40.69
CA ILE A 4 23.59 36.68 -40.34
C ILE A 4 22.55 36.31 -41.40
N ARG A 5 22.00 37.32 -42.12
CA ARG A 5 21.02 37.10 -43.20
C ARG A 5 21.67 36.69 -44.53
N GLY A 6 22.98 36.92 -44.71
CA GLY A 6 23.73 36.56 -45.92
C GLY A 6 24.20 35.10 -46.00
N GLY A 7 23.92 34.28 -44.98
CA GLY A 7 24.51 32.94 -44.83
C GLY A 7 25.81 33.01 -44.03
N TRP A 8 26.09 31.95 -43.25
CA TRP A 8 27.26 31.88 -42.35
C TRP A 8 28.57 31.54 -43.03
N ASP A 9 28.52 31.40 -44.34
CA ASP A 9 29.66 31.16 -45.17
C ASP A 9 30.23 32.51 -45.66
N THR A 10 31.45 32.81 -45.23
CA THR A 10 32.21 33.96 -45.72
C THR A 10 32.74 33.75 -47.14
N SER A 11 32.67 32.54 -47.68
CA SER A 11 33.22 32.16 -49.01
C SER A 11 32.22 32.24 -50.16
N SER A 12 30.92 32.52 -49.89
CA SER A 12 29.83 32.54 -50.90
C SER A 12 29.63 31.23 -51.68
N GLY A 13 30.18 30.12 -51.18
CA GLY A 13 30.09 28.79 -51.73
C GLY A 13 30.95 28.60 -53.00
N LYS A 14 31.86 27.62 -52.98
CA LYS A 14 32.66 27.30 -54.17
C LYS A 14 31.84 26.44 -55.13
N ARG A 15 31.55 26.99 -56.31
CA ARG A 15 30.81 26.28 -57.36
C ARG A 15 31.67 25.15 -57.94
N ILE A 16 31.22 23.92 -57.76
CA ILE A 16 31.83 22.74 -58.38
C ILE A 16 31.26 22.62 -59.79
N THR A 17 32.14 22.66 -60.79
CA THR A 17 31.81 22.36 -62.19
C THR A 17 32.63 21.15 -62.62
N VAL A 18 31.96 20.13 -63.14
CA VAL A 18 32.60 18.90 -63.62
C VAL A 18 32.85 19.05 -65.12
N LYS A 19 34.09 18.81 -65.57
CA LYS A 19 34.45 18.89 -66.99
C LYS A 19 33.53 17.97 -67.81
N GLY A 20 32.77 18.56 -68.74
CA GLY A 20 31.87 17.83 -69.65
C GLY A 20 30.37 18.00 -69.35
N GLN A 21 29.98 18.61 -68.23
CA GLN A 21 28.57 18.89 -67.91
C GLN A 21 28.32 20.40 -67.84
N ARG A 22 27.24 20.87 -68.50
CA ARG A 22 26.83 22.28 -68.45
C ARG A 22 26.07 22.56 -67.15
N GLY A 23 26.57 23.49 -66.34
CA GLY A 23 25.92 23.96 -65.11
C GLY A 23 26.74 23.70 -63.84
N VAL A 24 26.36 24.36 -62.75
CA VAL A 24 26.93 24.14 -61.41
C VAL A 24 26.38 22.82 -60.86
N GLN A 25 27.25 21.86 -60.59
CA GLN A 25 26.88 20.52 -60.08
C GLN A 25 26.65 20.51 -58.56
N GLY A 26 27.30 21.43 -57.84
CA GLY A 26 27.15 21.58 -56.40
C GLY A 26 27.85 22.84 -55.89
N ILE A 27 27.53 23.22 -54.67
CA ILE A 27 28.17 24.35 -53.98
C ILE A 27 28.79 23.79 -52.70
N GLU A 28 30.11 23.86 -52.62
CA GLU A 28 30.88 23.43 -51.46
C GLU A 28 31.08 24.61 -50.51
N PHE A 29 30.78 24.41 -49.22
CA PHE A 29 30.89 25.44 -48.19
C PHE A 29 32.11 25.18 -47.30
N ASP A 30 32.74 26.24 -46.83
CA ASP A 30 33.83 26.21 -45.87
C ASP A 30 33.29 25.96 -44.44
N ASP A 31 33.65 24.83 -43.82
CA ASP A 31 33.22 24.45 -42.45
C ASP A 31 33.94 25.23 -41.32
N ARG A 32 34.81 26.22 -41.62
CA ARG A 32 35.64 26.95 -40.63
C ARG A 32 34.93 28.11 -39.94
N CYS A 33 33.62 28.02 -39.73
CA CYS A 33 32.89 29.07 -39.01
C CYS A 33 33.09 28.90 -37.48
N VAL A 34 33.55 29.96 -36.80
CA VAL A 34 33.57 29.98 -35.32
C VAL A 34 32.14 30.16 -34.81
N ILE A 35 31.54 29.10 -34.29
CA ILE A 35 30.22 29.11 -33.65
C ILE A 35 30.37 29.65 -32.22
N THR A 36 29.78 30.81 -31.94
CA THR A 36 29.74 31.37 -30.58
C THR A 36 28.33 31.28 -30.01
N LEU A 37 28.20 31.28 -28.67
CA LEU A 37 26.89 31.31 -28.00
C LEU A 37 26.04 32.50 -28.44
N ARG A 38 26.66 33.65 -28.74
CA ARG A 38 25.97 34.82 -29.30
C ARG A 38 25.36 34.52 -30.67
N LYS A 39 26.10 33.85 -31.56
CA LYS A 39 25.61 33.47 -32.90
C LYS A 39 24.47 32.46 -32.80
N LEU A 40 24.59 31.47 -31.93
CA LEU A 40 23.53 30.48 -31.68
C LEU A 40 22.26 31.13 -31.11
N ASN A 41 22.40 32.09 -30.17
CA ASN A 41 21.26 32.79 -29.60
C ASN A 41 20.48 33.59 -30.67
N VAL A 42 21.18 34.27 -31.58
CA VAL A 42 20.53 34.97 -32.70
C VAL A 42 19.84 33.98 -33.64
N LEU A 43 20.51 32.88 -34.01
CA LEU A 43 19.89 31.83 -34.84
C LEU A 43 18.58 31.33 -34.24
N LEU A 44 18.62 30.99 -32.94
CA LEU A 44 17.45 30.47 -32.24
C LEU A 44 16.31 31.50 -32.25
N ARG A 45 16.58 32.76 -31.94
CA ARG A 45 15.55 33.82 -31.89
C ARG A 45 14.96 34.17 -33.25
N GLU A 46 15.78 34.21 -34.29
CA GLU A 46 15.33 34.64 -35.62
C GLU A 46 14.69 33.51 -36.43
N LYS A 47 15.14 32.26 -36.24
CA LYS A 47 14.73 31.13 -37.09
C LYS A 47 13.83 30.11 -36.41
N TYR A 48 14.05 29.84 -35.12
CA TYR A 48 13.45 28.68 -34.45
C TYR A 48 12.45 29.04 -33.35
N LEU A 49 12.64 30.16 -32.66
CA LEU A 49 11.74 30.62 -31.62
C LEU A 49 10.55 31.40 -32.22
N PRO A 50 9.38 31.38 -31.54
CA PRO A 50 8.24 32.20 -31.94
C PRO A 50 8.58 33.69 -32.02
N LYS A 51 7.96 34.41 -32.96
CA LYS A 51 8.14 35.85 -33.17
C LYS A 51 7.99 36.69 -31.89
N ASP A 52 7.06 36.28 -31.03
CA ASP A 52 6.72 36.99 -29.79
C ASP A 52 7.47 36.48 -28.55
N PHE A 53 8.48 35.60 -28.72
CA PHE A 53 9.30 35.09 -27.63
C PHE A 53 9.91 36.25 -26.81
N PRO A 54 9.84 36.22 -25.46
CA PRO A 54 9.58 35.07 -24.58
C PRO A 54 8.11 34.82 -24.23
N TYR A 55 7.16 35.45 -24.90
CA TYR A 55 5.73 35.33 -24.61
C TYR A 55 5.02 34.38 -25.58
N THR A 56 3.92 33.79 -25.10
CA THR A 56 3.14 32.78 -25.85
C THR A 56 2.23 33.37 -26.92
N THR A 57 1.91 34.66 -26.83
CA THR A 57 0.98 35.37 -27.71
C THR A 57 1.51 36.76 -28.10
N PRO A 58 1.03 37.33 -29.24
CA PRO A 58 1.29 38.73 -29.60
C PRO A 58 0.82 39.70 -28.52
N TYR A 59 1.41 40.90 -28.50
CA TYR A 59 0.91 41.98 -27.65
C TYR A 59 -0.48 42.43 -28.12
N THR A 60 -1.41 42.52 -27.18
CA THR A 60 -2.74 43.09 -27.41
C THR A 60 -3.06 43.94 -26.18
N GLU A 61 -3.50 45.17 -26.42
CA GLU A 61 -3.81 46.11 -25.34
C GLU A 61 -4.86 45.52 -24.38
N GLY A 62 -4.63 45.67 -23.07
CA GLY A 62 -5.52 45.15 -22.03
C GLY A 62 -5.46 43.63 -21.78
N LYS A 63 -4.67 42.85 -22.53
CA LYS A 63 -4.55 41.40 -22.31
C LYS A 63 -3.23 41.03 -21.65
N ALA A 64 -3.31 40.33 -20.52
CA ALA A 64 -2.15 39.74 -19.88
C ALA A 64 -1.50 38.69 -20.80
N ARG A 65 -0.16 38.70 -20.87
CA ARG A 65 0.63 37.75 -21.66
C ARG A 65 1.36 36.80 -20.73
N VAL A 66 1.33 35.52 -21.07
CA VAL A 66 2.07 34.48 -20.35
C VAL A 66 3.45 34.33 -20.99
N LYS A 67 4.50 34.27 -20.18
CA LYS A 67 5.84 33.92 -20.67
C LYS A 67 5.92 32.40 -20.83
N TYR A 68 6.70 31.92 -21.79
CA TYR A 68 6.91 30.47 -21.97
C TYR A 68 7.42 29.78 -20.70
N ARG A 69 8.22 30.46 -19.86
CA ARG A 69 8.71 29.93 -18.57
C ARG A 69 7.60 29.70 -17.54
N ASP A 70 6.50 30.45 -17.65
CA ASP A 70 5.37 30.46 -16.72
C ASP A 70 4.18 29.65 -17.30
N ALA A 71 4.35 29.02 -18.47
CA ALA A 71 3.33 28.22 -19.12
C ALA A 71 3.33 26.78 -18.60
N LEU A 72 2.14 26.24 -18.30
CA LEU A 72 1.96 24.88 -17.74
C LEU A 72 2.51 23.76 -18.63
N PHE A 73 2.28 23.84 -19.95
CA PHE A 73 2.71 22.81 -20.90
C PHE A 73 3.32 23.41 -22.16
N THR A 74 4.62 23.25 -22.29
CA THR A 74 5.39 23.61 -23.47
C THR A 74 6.03 22.37 -24.09
N MET A 75 6.27 22.42 -25.39
CA MET A 75 6.92 21.34 -26.12
C MET A 75 7.85 21.90 -27.19
N ARG A 76 8.75 21.06 -27.68
CA ARG A 76 9.61 21.42 -28.81
C ARG A 76 8.77 21.59 -30.07
N THR A 77 9.10 22.59 -30.88
CA THR A 77 8.52 22.77 -32.21
C THR A 77 8.60 21.48 -33.01
N GLY A 78 7.49 21.07 -33.63
CA GLY A 78 7.43 19.84 -34.43
C GLY A 78 7.39 18.53 -33.63
N ALA A 79 7.44 18.55 -32.28
CA ALA A 79 7.37 17.32 -31.47
C ALA A 79 6.13 16.48 -31.77
N LEU A 80 4.97 17.12 -31.98
CA LEU A 80 3.73 16.42 -32.35
C LEU A 80 3.68 16.04 -33.84
N ALA A 81 4.54 16.56 -34.70
CA ALA A 81 4.59 16.26 -36.13
C ALA A 81 5.70 15.27 -36.52
N ALA A 82 6.56 14.88 -35.58
CA ALA A 82 7.65 13.93 -35.80
C ALA A 82 7.15 12.60 -36.37
N GLY A 83 7.64 12.18 -37.55
CA GLY A 83 7.21 10.94 -38.20
C GLY A 83 5.92 11.05 -39.06
N SER A 84 5.44 12.27 -39.35
CA SER A 84 4.28 12.51 -40.23
C SER A 84 4.57 12.44 -41.73
N GLY A 85 5.81 12.12 -42.15
CA GLY A 85 6.18 11.91 -43.55
C GLY A 85 6.12 13.16 -44.47
N GLY A 86 5.76 14.33 -43.93
CA GLY A 86 5.71 15.59 -44.68
C GLY A 86 7.08 16.22 -44.93
N THR A 87 7.23 16.81 -46.12
CA THR A 87 8.48 17.33 -46.74
C THR A 87 9.18 18.50 -46.01
N ALA A 88 8.67 18.97 -44.88
CA ALA A 88 9.28 20.04 -44.10
C ALA A 88 9.71 19.50 -42.73
N VAL A 89 11.00 19.16 -42.60
CA VAL A 89 11.61 18.83 -41.31
C VAL A 89 11.53 20.08 -40.42
N THR A 90 10.54 20.12 -39.53
CA THR A 90 10.49 21.12 -38.48
C THR A 90 11.52 20.72 -37.43
N HIS A 91 12.69 21.34 -37.48
CA HIS A 91 13.75 21.06 -36.52
C HIS A 91 13.32 21.50 -35.12
N GLY A 92 13.44 20.59 -34.14
CA GLY A 92 12.93 20.75 -32.77
C GLY A 92 13.70 21.70 -31.87
N PHE A 93 14.25 22.79 -32.41
CA PHE A 93 14.99 23.81 -31.67
C PHE A 93 14.12 24.95 -31.15
N GLY A 94 12.84 25.00 -31.57
CA GLY A 94 11.85 25.96 -31.09
C GLY A 94 11.03 25.47 -29.89
N VAL A 95 10.17 26.35 -29.37
CA VAL A 95 9.21 26.06 -28.29
C VAL A 95 7.81 26.48 -28.69
N GLU A 96 6.83 25.65 -28.38
CA GLU A 96 5.41 25.86 -28.66
C GLU A 96 4.53 25.46 -27.49
N ILE A 97 3.31 26.02 -27.45
CA ILE A 97 2.29 25.62 -26.48
C ILE A 97 1.65 24.31 -26.93
N ALA A 98 1.77 23.30 -26.07
CA ALA A 98 1.26 21.95 -26.31
C ALA A 98 -0.28 21.90 -26.32
N ALA A 99 -0.91 22.71 -25.46
CA ALA A 99 -2.33 22.69 -25.16
C ALA A 99 -3.16 23.49 -26.17
N ASN A 100 -3.07 23.16 -27.47
CA ASN A 100 -4.00 23.68 -28.47
C ASN A 100 -5.09 22.63 -28.76
N PRO A 101 -6.38 22.91 -28.45
CA PRO A 101 -7.46 21.92 -28.59
C PRO A 101 -7.60 21.36 -30.01
N ILE A 102 -7.44 22.19 -31.03
CA ILE A 102 -7.57 21.81 -32.45
C ILE A 102 -6.42 20.90 -32.86
N ARG A 103 -5.20 21.18 -32.40
CA ARG A 103 -4.05 20.32 -32.69
C ARG A 103 -4.16 18.99 -31.95
N MET A 104 -4.58 19.03 -30.68
CA MET A 104 -4.66 17.84 -29.84
C MET A 104 -5.76 16.88 -30.32
N SER A 105 -6.91 17.38 -30.77
CA SER A 105 -7.98 16.54 -31.32
C SER A 105 -7.52 15.76 -32.55
N VAL A 106 -6.78 16.41 -33.47
CA VAL A 106 -6.21 15.75 -34.66
C VAL A 106 -5.18 14.68 -34.26
N GLN A 107 -4.33 14.97 -33.28
CA GLN A 107 -3.30 14.04 -32.83
C GLN A 107 -3.86 12.82 -32.10
N LEU A 108 -4.97 12.97 -31.38
CA LEU A 108 -5.55 11.89 -30.57
C LEU A 108 -6.67 11.10 -31.27
N GLY A 109 -7.34 11.66 -32.28
CA GLY A 109 -8.51 11.06 -32.93
C GLY A 109 -8.34 10.64 -34.39
N SER A 110 -7.18 10.95 -35.00
CA SER A 110 -6.93 10.87 -36.45
C SER A 110 -7.80 11.84 -37.26
N SER A 111 -7.28 12.33 -38.39
CA SER A 111 -8.03 13.19 -39.31
C SER A 111 -8.82 12.34 -40.31
N ASN A 112 -9.85 12.89 -40.95
CA ASN A 112 -10.52 12.21 -42.09
C ASN A 112 -9.60 12.08 -43.33
N ASP A 113 -8.41 12.65 -43.27
CA ASP A 113 -7.38 12.58 -44.29
C ASP A 113 -6.48 11.33 -44.09
N PRO A 114 -6.51 10.35 -45.01
CA PRO A 114 -5.70 9.13 -44.92
C PRO A 114 -4.19 9.36 -44.87
N ALA A 115 -3.72 10.54 -45.32
CA ALA A 115 -2.32 10.91 -45.28
C ALA A 115 -1.86 11.39 -43.89
N ARG A 116 -2.78 11.70 -42.97
CA ARG A 116 -2.49 12.25 -41.64
C ARG A 116 -2.77 11.24 -40.54
N LYS A 117 -1.75 10.47 -40.19
CA LYS A 117 -1.78 9.52 -39.08
C LYS A 117 -1.84 10.22 -37.71
N SER A 118 -2.63 9.68 -36.79
CA SER A 118 -2.66 10.10 -35.39
C SER A 118 -1.35 9.80 -34.67
N LEU A 119 -1.18 10.31 -33.45
CA LEU A 119 -0.07 9.94 -32.58
C LEU A 119 -0.03 8.42 -32.33
N PHE A 120 -1.17 7.82 -32.01
CA PHE A 120 -1.28 6.38 -31.74
C PHE A 120 -0.89 5.54 -32.96
N GLU A 121 -1.39 5.90 -34.13
CA GLU A 121 -1.08 5.22 -35.39
C GLU A 121 0.41 5.32 -35.76
N ARG A 122 1.06 6.45 -35.48
CA ARG A 122 2.51 6.61 -35.68
C ARG A 122 3.35 5.77 -34.73
N HIS A 123 2.82 5.45 -33.54
CA HIS A 123 3.50 4.64 -32.52
C HIS A 123 3.05 3.17 -32.50
N GLY A 124 2.32 2.70 -33.52
CA GLY A 124 1.98 1.29 -33.66
C GLY A 124 0.68 0.84 -32.98
N TYR A 125 -0.19 1.79 -32.62
CA TYR A 125 -1.50 1.53 -32.01
C TYR A 125 -2.65 1.91 -32.97
N PRO A 126 -2.90 1.12 -34.02
CA PRO A 126 -3.95 1.43 -35.00
C PRO A 126 -5.34 1.32 -34.37
N GLY A 127 -6.27 2.19 -34.79
CA GLY A 127 -7.67 2.16 -34.33
C GLY A 127 -7.92 2.81 -32.97
N VAL A 128 -6.87 3.16 -32.22
CA VAL A 128 -7.02 3.88 -30.95
C VAL A 128 -7.33 5.35 -31.22
N LYS A 129 -8.46 5.79 -30.69
CA LYS A 129 -8.91 7.19 -30.75
C LYS A 129 -9.41 7.61 -29.39
N VAL A 130 -8.89 8.72 -28.88
CA VAL A 130 -9.34 9.27 -27.61
C VAL A 130 -9.60 10.76 -27.73
N ASN A 131 -10.54 11.27 -26.95
CA ASN A 131 -10.70 12.71 -26.78
C ASN A 131 -9.77 13.20 -25.65
N THR A 132 -9.60 14.52 -25.53
CA THR A 132 -8.74 15.10 -24.48
C THR A 132 -9.25 14.83 -23.07
N HIS A 133 -10.55 14.61 -22.88
CA HIS A 133 -11.15 14.31 -21.57
C HIS A 133 -10.90 12.85 -21.14
N ALA A 134 -10.70 11.91 -22.06
CA ALA A 134 -10.54 10.49 -21.78
C ALA A 134 -9.40 10.21 -20.79
N PHE A 135 -8.30 10.96 -20.86
CA PHE A 135 -7.21 10.84 -19.90
C PHE A 135 -7.60 11.21 -18.47
N ARG A 136 -8.52 12.16 -18.30
CA ARG A 136 -9.06 12.54 -16.98
C ARG A 136 -9.98 11.43 -16.44
N HIS A 137 -10.75 10.79 -17.31
CA HIS A 137 -11.56 9.62 -16.95
C HIS A 137 -10.66 8.44 -16.54
N GLU A 138 -9.67 8.09 -17.36
CA GLU A 138 -8.72 7.01 -17.04
C GLU A 138 -8.00 7.26 -15.71
N LEU A 139 -7.47 8.47 -15.50
CA LEU A 139 -6.80 8.82 -14.25
C LEU A 139 -7.74 8.68 -13.04
N ASN A 140 -9.00 9.11 -13.17
CA ASN A 140 -10.00 8.94 -12.13
C ASN A 140 -10.24 7.46 -11.83
N THR A 141 -10.50 6.64 -12.85
CA THR A 141 -10.70 5.19 -12.70
C THR A 141 -9.51 4.53 -11.99
N ARG A 142 -8.26 4.87 -12.37
CA ARG A 142 -7.06 4.35 -11.69
C ARG A 142 -6.97 4.76 -10.23
N MET A 143 -7.41 5.96 -9.87
CA MET A 143 -7.44 6.39 -8.47
C MET A 143 -8.48 5.62 -7.65
N TYR A 144 -9.65 5.28 -8.22
CA TYR A 144 -10.61 4.41 -7.54
C TYR A 144 -10.08 3.00 -7.38
N GLN A 145 -9.47 2.42 -8.42
CA GLN A 145 -8.85 1.10 -8.35
C GLN A 145 -7.73 1.05 -7.29
N ALA A 146 -7.05 2.16 -7.05
CA ALA A 146 -6.06 2.30 -5.97
C ALA A 146 -6.68 2.51 -4.57
N GLY A 147 -8.00 2.54 -4.45
CA GLY A 147 -8.74 2.65 -3.18
C GLY A 147 -8.99 4.07 -2.69
N LEU A 148 -8.81 5.10 -3.52
CA LEU A 148 -9.10 6.47 -3.10
C LEU A 148 -10.61 6.73 -3.04
N SER A 149 -11.04 7.48 -2.03
CA SER A 149 -12.43 7.92 -1.93
C SER A 149 -12.76 8.99 -2.98
N GLN A 150 -14.04 9.09 -3.33
CA GLN A 150 -14.58 10.16 -4.19
C GLN A 150 -14.13 11.55 -3.75
N LEU A 151 -14.13 11.80 -2.44
CA LEU A 151 -13.76 13.09 -1.87
C LEU A 151 -12.29 13.45 -2.15
N LEU A 152 -11.38 12.47 -2.01
CA LEU A 152 -9.96 12.67 -2.27
C LEU A 152 -9.69 12.87 -3.76
N ILE A 153 -10.37 12.09 -4.61
CA ILE A 153 -10.30 12.22 -6.07
C ILE A 153 -10.79 13.60 -6.50
N ASP A 154 -11.89 14.09 -5.92
CA ASP A 154 -12.44 15.40 -6.24
C ASP A 154 -11.56 16.54 -5.75
N SER A 155 -11.00 16.42 -4.55
CA SER A 155 -10.02 17.37 -4.01
C SER A 155 -8.78 17.45 -4.89
N PHE A 156 -8.20 16.30 -5.26
CA PHE A 156 -7.05 16.20 -6.18
C PHE A 156 -7.37 16.81 -7.55
N SER A 157 -8.61 16.59 -8.02
CA SER A 157 -9.04 17.05 -9.34
C SER A 157 -9.58 18.49 -9.35
N GLY A 158 -9.57 19.19 -8.20
CA GLY A 158 -10.08 20.54 -8.03
C GLY A 158 -11.60 20.68 -8.20
N ARG A 159 -12.37 19.62 -7.90
CA ARG A 159 -13.82 19.58 -8.08
C ARG A 159 -14.56 19.90 -6.79
N THR A 160 -15.68 20.59 -6.92
CA THR A 160 -16.60 20.90 -5.80
C THR A 160 -17.81 19.97 -5.77
N THR A 161 -18.25 19.40 -6.91
CA THR A 161 -19.35 18.41 -7.03
C THR A 161 -19.20 17.50 -8.27
N MET A 162 -19.96 16.39 -8.32
CA MET A 162 -20.17 15.51 -9.51
C MET A 162 -18.95 14.76 -10.09
N GLY A 163 -17.99 14.38 -9.26
CA GLY A 163 -16.81 13.62 -9.73
C GLY A 163 -17.07 12.18 -10.18
N SER A 164 -18.17 11.57 -9.76
CA SER A 164 -18.51 10.17 -10.03
C SER A 164 -18.79 9.87 -11.51
N VAL A 165 -19.17 10.88 -12.31
CA VAL A 165 -19.39 10.76 -13.77
C VAL A 165 -18.10 10.39 -14.52
N TYR A 166 -16.95 10.58 -13.86
CA TYR A 166 -15.64 10.23 -14.41
C TYR A 166 -15.16 8.84 -13.99
N ASN A 167 -15.91 8.13 -13.12
CA ASN A 167 -15.60 6.75 -12.76
C ASN A 167 -16.22 5.80 -13.81
N HIS A 168 -15.39 4.95 -14.40
CA HIS A 168 -15.81 3.89 -15.31
C HIS A 168 -15.49 2.49 -14.80
N GLU A 169 -15.24 2.34 -13.49
CA GLU A 169 -15.20 1.02 -12.87
C GLU A 169 -16.47 0.24 -13.20
N THR A 170 -16.29 -1.03 -13.54
CA THR A 170 -17.44 -1.90 -13.80
C THR A 170 -18.12 -2.30 -12.48
N ILE A 171 -19.34 -2.82 -12.59
CA ILE A 171 -20.08 -3.32 -11.41
C ILE A 171 -19.32 -4.50 -10.79
N GLU A 172 -18.66 -5.32 -11.62
CA GLU A 172 -17.86 -6.46 -11.20
C GLU A 172 -16.62 -6.00 -10.42
N GLU A 173 -15.89 -4.99 -10.92
CA GLU A 173 -14.73 -4.42 -10.21
C GLU A 173 -15.13 -3.83 -8.85
N ARG A 174 -16.26 -3.14 -8.81
CA ARG A 174 -16.80 -2.59 -7.56
C ARG A 174 -17.24 -3.69 -6.59
N THR A 175 -17.87 -4.75 -7.10
CA THR A 175 -18.27 -5.91 -6.30
C THR A 175 -17.06 -6.66 -5.76
N GLN A 176 -16.01 -6.83 -6.57
CA GLN A 176 -14.76 -7.46 -6.15
C GLN A 176 -14.05 -6.62 -5.08
N GLY A 177 -13.97 -5.30 -5.27
CA GLY A 177 -13.45 -4.38 -4.26
C GLY A 177 -14.23 -4.51 -2.95
N VAL A 178 -15.57 -4.53 -2.99
CA VAL A 178 -16.36 -4.78 -1.78
C VAL A 178 -16.03 -6.14 -1.18
N ALA A 179 -15.97 -7.22 -1.97
CA ALA A 179 -15.65 -8.56 -1.48
C ALA A 179 -14.26 -8.66 -0.81
N ASP A 180 -13.27 -7.95 -1.34
CA ASP A 180 -11.89 -7.93 -0.84
C ASP A 180 -11.73 -7.17 0.49
N TYR A 181 -12.66 -6.28 0.81
CA TYR A 181 -12.64 -5.45 2.02
C TYR A 181 -13.79 -5.73 2.99
N HIS A 182 -14.84 -6.42 2.57
CA HIS A 182 -16.02 -6.65 3.40
C HIS A 182 -15.74 -7.79 4.42
N PRO A 183 -15.94 -7.55 5.73
CA PRO A 183 -15.59 -8.51 6.79
C PRO A 183 -16.27 -9.87 6.66
N LYS A 184 -17.45 -9.95 6.02
CA LYS A 184 -18.20 -11.20 5.81
C LYS A 184 -17.75 -12.03 4.60
N THR A 185 -16.87 -11.51 3.74
CA THR A 185 -16.40 -12.20 2.52
C THR A 185 -14.90 -12.45 2.52
N LYS A 186 -14.15 -11.66 3.28
CA LYS A 186 -12.73 -11.89 3.53
C LYS A 186 -12.59 -12.84 4.72
N HIS A 187 -12.57 -14.14 4.50
CA HIS A 187 -12.10 -15.07 5.54
C HIS A 187 -10.61 -15.28 5.33
N SER A 188 -9.78 -14.90 6.32
CA SER A 188 -8.38 -15.33 6.30
C SER A 188 -8.34 -16.83 6.56
N THR A 189 -7.78 -17.59 5.64
CA THR A 189 -7.59 -19.02 5.87
C THR A 189 -6.51 -19.26 6.94
N ALA A 190 -6.52 -20.43 7.58
CA ALA A 190 -5.50 -20.82 8.55
C ALA A 190 -4.07 -20.70 7.96
N ALA A 191 -3.90 -21.11 6.69
CA ALA A 191 -2.64 -20.98 5.96
C ALA A 191 -2.18 -19.52 5.77
N GLN A 192 -3.10 -18.61 5.42
CA GLN A 192 -2.79 -17.19 5.26
C GLN A 192 -2.40 -16.54 6.59
N ARG A 193 -3.14 -16.87 7.66
CA ARG A 193 -2.84 -16.41 9.02
C ARG A 193 -1.45 -16.88 9.45
N LEU A 194 -1.15 -18.16 9.29
CA LEU A 194 0.15 -18.72 9.64
C LEU A 194 1.29 -18.04 8.88
N ASN A 195 1.10 -17.77 7.58
CA ASN A 195 2.10 -17.06 6.79
C ASN A 195 2.36 -15.65 7.33
N LYS A 196 1.30 -14.89 7.65
CA LYS A 196 1.43 -13.56 8.25
C LYS A 196 2.21 -13.60 9.56
N VAL A 197 1.91 -14.57 10.41
CA VAL A 197 2.61 -14.78 11.69
C VAL A 197 4.08 -15.11 11.46
N LYS A 198 4.40 -16.09 10.61
CA LYS A 198 5.80 -16.47 10.30
C LYS A 198 6.60 -15.35 9.66
N THR A 199 5.95 -14.44 8.93
CA THR A 199 6.60 -13.30 8.26
C THR A 199 6.50 -11.99 9.03
N ASN A 200 5.94 -11.99 10.25
CA ASN A 200 5.69 -10.80 11.07
C ASN A 200 4.90 -9.71 10.35
N GLN A 201 3.98 -10.09 9.46
CA GLN A 201 3.05 -9.15 8.84
C GLN A 201 1.97 -8.70 9.84
N PRO A 202 1.45 -7.48 9.71
CA PRO A 202 0.33 -7.02 10.53
C PRO A 202 -0.87 -7.97 10.42
N LEU A 203 -1.45 -8.31 11.58
CA LEU A 203 -2.69 -9.06 11.69
C LEU A 203 -3.88 -8.09 11.76
N SER A 204 -4.95 -8.43 11.07
CA SER A 204 -6.26 -7.79 11.13
C SER A 204 -7.22 -8.62 11.99
N LEU A 205 -8.34 -8.04 12.44
CA LEU A 205 -9.27 -8.75 13.34
C LEU A 205 -9.83 -10.03 12.72
N VAL A 206 -10.12 -9.99 11.42
CA VAL A 206 -10.53 -11.13 10.62
C VAL A 206 -9.48 -12.27 10.63
N ASP A 207 -8.20 -11.92 10.77
CA ASP A 207 -7.14 -12.91 10.87
C ASP A 207 -7.13 -13.60 12.24
N VAL A 208 -7.75 -13.03 13.29
CA VAL A 208 -7.59 -13.53 14.67
C VAL A 208 -8.89 -14.05 15.27
N ARG A 209 -10.05 -13.50 14.90
CA ARG A 209 -11.34 -13.89 15.45
C ARG A 209 -12.45 -13.77 14.42
N GLU A 210 -13.38 -14.70 14.44
CA GLU A 210 -14.68 -14.50 13.80
C GLU A 210 -15.48 -13.50 14.64
N LEU A 211 -15.75 -12.32 14.07
CA LEU A 211 -16.43 -11.24 14.78
C LEU A 211 -17.94 -11.41 14.65
N SER A 212 -18.65 -11.36 15.77
CA SER A 212 -20.09 -11.11 15.78
C SER A 212 -20.38 -9.64 15.44
N GLU A 213 -21.61 -9.35 15.02
CA GLU A 213 -22.04 -7.99 14.68
C GLU A 213 -21.89 -7.06 15.90
N GLY A 214 -21.01 -6.06 15.81
CA GLY A 214 -20.70 -5.10 16.89
C GLY A 214 -19.30 -5.24 17.52
N GLU A 215 -18.50 -6.25 17.16
CA GLU A 215 -17.15 -6.45 17.73
C GLU A 215 -16.00 -5.85 16.89
N GLN A 216 -16.25 -4.80 16.10
CA GLN A 216 -15.27 -4.25 15.16
C GLN A 216 -14.20 -3.37 15.84
N ASP A 217 -14.47 -2.85 17.04
CA ASP A 217 -13.58 -1.96 17.77
C ASP A 217 -12.65 -2.73 18.72
N ARG A 218 -11.72 -3.49 18.14
CA ARG A 218 -10.76 -4.33 18.87
C ARG A 218 -9.32 -4.00 18.48
N ILE A 219 -8.42 -4.08 19.46
CA ILE A 219 -6.98 -3.95 19.32
C ILE A 219 -6.36 -5.34 19.35
N ILE A 220 -5.41 -5.59 18.45
CA ILE A 220 -4.57 -6.79 18.46
C ILE A 220 -3.20 -6.41 19.04
N HIS A 221 -2.81 -7.08 20.11
CA HIS A 221 -1.46 -7.01 20.66
C HIS A 221 -0.73 -8.33 20.41
N GLN A 222 0.38 -8.27 19.69
CA GLN A 222 1.31 -9.40 19.60
C GLN A 222 2.22 -9.40 20.82
N THR A 223 2.13 -10.44 21.64
CA THR A 223 2.95 -10.63 22.83
C THR A 223 4.12 -11.58 22.54
N HIS A 224 5.00 -11.80 23.50
CA HIS A 224 6.06 -12.80 23.38
C HIS A 224 5.52 -14.24 23.36
N LEU A 225 4.32 -14.50 23.92
CA LEU A 225 3.71 -15.83 23.94
C LEU A 225 2.71 -16.05 22.80
N GLY A 226 2.08 -15.01 22.26
CA GLY A 226 1.05 -15.16 21.24
C GLY A 226 0.39 -13.85 20.85
N VAL A 227 -0.92 -13.87 20.63
CA VAL A 227 -1.75 -12.71 20.30
C VAL A 227 -2.77 -12.46 21.40
N CYS A 228 -3.13 -11.20 21.61
CA CYS A 228 -4.18 -10.79 22.53
C CYS A 228 -5.14 -9.84 21.80
N VAL A 229 -6.45 -10.08 21.93
CA VAL A 229 -7.49 -9.25 21.29
C VAL A 229 -8.40 -8.69 22.37
N HIS A 230 -8.51 -7.37 22.46
CA HIS A 230 -9.37 -6.69 23.44
C HIS A 230 -10.01 -5.42 22.85
N ASN A 231 -10.99 -4.81 23.53
CA ASN A 231 -11.62 -3.57 23.05
C ASN A 231 -10.78 -2.32 23.40
N PHE A 232 -11.05 -1.19 22.75
CA PHE A 232 -10.40 0.11 23.06
C PHE A 232 -10.77 0.66 24.44
N ALA A 233 -11.93 0.28 24.97
CA ALA A 233 -12.37 0.66 26.32
C ALA A 233 -11.61 -0.08 27.43
N SER A 234 -10.75 -1.04 27.07
CA SER A 234 -9.84 -1.68 28.01
C SER A 234 -8.79 -0.65 28.44
N GLU A 235 -8.92 -0.17 29.68
CA GLU A 235 -7.82 0.42 30.46
C GLU A 235 -6.53 -0.45 30.37
N PRO A 236 -5.34 0.03 30.77
CA PRO A 236 -4.12 -0.78 30.77
C PRO A 236 -4.37 -2.22 31.26
N CYS A 237 -3.76 -3.20 30.59
CA CYS A 237 -4.07 -4.63 30.75
C CYS A 237 -4.33 -5.01 32.22
N PRO A 238 -5.54 -5.46 32.59
CA PRO A 238 -5.91 -5.70 33.99
C PRO A 238 -5.16 -6.91 34.60
N LYS A 239 -4.54 -7.72 33.75
CA LYS A 239 -3.69 -8.86 34.11
C LYS A 239 -2.22 -8.47 34.29
N MET A 240 -1.82 -7.23 33.96
CA MET A 240 -0.46 -6.71 34.11
C MET A 240 0.63 -7.67 33.58
N GLY A 241 0.41 -8.26 32.40
CA GLY A 241 1.37 -9.18 31.78
C GLY A 241 1.30 -10.64 32.27
N ALA A 242 0.35 -11.00 33.15
CA ALA A 242 0.03 -12.40 33.48
C ALA A 242 -0.72 -13.11 32.33
N CYS A 243 -0.11 -13.19 31.15
CA CYS A 243 -0.74 -13.66 29.92
C CYS A 243 -1.17 -15.14 29.99
N LEU A 244 -0.39 -16.02 30.64
CA LEU A 244 -0.75 -17.43 30.85
C LEU A 244 -1.99 -17.65 31.72
N ASP A 245 -2.43 -16.61 32.42
CA ASP A 245 -3.63 -16.63 33.26
C ASP A 245 -4.80 -15.86 32.62
N CYS A 246 -4.63 -15.40 31.39
CA CYS A 246 -5.58 -14.55 30.69
C CYS A 246 -6.23 -15.33 29.55
N GLY A 247 -7.57 -15.36 29.53
CA GLY A 247 -8.32 -16.02 28.44
C GLY A 247 -8.24 -15.28 27.10
N LEU A 248 -7.73 -14.03 27.11
CA LEU A 248 -7.48 -13.27 25.89
C LEU A 248 -6.15 -13.66 25.22
N LEU A 249 -5.34 -14.55 25.81
CA LEU A 249 -4.15 -15.07 25.14
C LEU A 249 -4.56 -16.13 24.12
N GLY A 250 -4.26 -15.89 22.85
CA GLY A 250 -4.36 -16.87 21.77
C GLY A 250 -2.98 -17.21 21.20
N CYS A 251 -2.72 -18.48 20.91
CA CYS A 251 -1.50 -18.92 20.23
C CYS A 251 -1.83 -19.55 18.89
N VAL A 252 -1.04 -19.20 17.87
CA VAL A 252 -1.23 -19.72 16.50
C VAL A 252 -0.41 -20.98 16.34
N LYS A 253 -1.08 -22.10 16.02
CA LYS A 253 -0.39 -23.37 15.78
C LYS A 253 0.57 -23.25 14.58
N GLY A 254 1.79 -23.77 14.75
CA GLY A 254 2.85 -23.70 13.75
C GLY A 254 3.71 -22.44 13.84
N ASP A 255 3.45 -21.55 14.79
CA ASP A 255 4.39 -20.49 15.17
C ASP A 255 5.51 -21.08 16.06
N ASP A 256 6.59 -21.45 15.40
CA ASP A 256 7.74 -22.12 16.03
C ASP A 256 8.44 -21.21 17.08
N VAL A 257 8.37 -19.89 16.91
CA VAL A 257 9.00 -18.92 17.83
C VAL A 257 8.21 -18.85 19.13
N LYS A 258 6.90 -18.68 19.03
CA LYS A 258 6.04 -18.55 20.22
C LYS A 258 5.95 -19.86 20.99
N LEU A 259 5.93 -20.99 20.28
CA LEU A 259 6.03 -22.31 20.90
C LEU A 259 7.37 -22.48 21.64
N GLY A 260 8.48 -22.00 21.06
CA GLY A 260 9.77 -21.94 21.73
C GLY A 260 9.71 -21.13 23.03
N ASN A 261 9.15 -19.92 22.99
CA ASN A 261 9.00 -19.07 24.16
C ASN A 261 8.12 -19.71 25.25
N LEU A 262 7.06 -20.42 24.88
CA LEU A 262 6.23 -21.17 25.83
C LEU A 262 7.01 -22.29 26.52
N ARG A 263 7.87 -23.01 25.77
CA ARG A 263 8.75 -24.05 26.33
C ARG A 263 9.76 -23.46 27.31
N GLU A 264 10.33 -22.30 27.01
CA GLU A 264 11.21 -21.58 27.93
C GLU A 264 10.48 -21.15 29.22
N GLU A 265 9.28 -20.59 29.10
CA GLU A 265 8.45 -20.20 30.26
C GLU A 265 8.08 -21.43 31.11
N ARG A 266 7.75 -22.57 30.49
CA ARG A 266 7.53 -23.84 31.19
C ARG A 266 8.75 -24.28 32.00
N ASP A 267 9.94 -24.21 31.41
CA ASP A 267 11.17 -24.67 32.06
C ASP A 267 11.55 -23.75 33.24
N ASP A 268 11.33 -22.44 33.11
CA ASP A 268 11.47 -21.48 34.21
C ASP A 268 10.43 -21.70 35.32
N LEU A 269 9.17 -22.00 34.96
CA LEU A 269 8.12 -22.35 35.93
C LEU A 269 8.47 -23.60 36.74
N LYS A 270 9.04 -24.64 36.12
CA LYS A 270 9.53 -25.84 36.81
C LYS A 270 10.59 -25.49 37.85
N LEU A 271 11.61 -24.73 37.43
CA LEU A 271 12.68 -24.31 38.33
C LEU A 271 12.16 -23.48 39.53
N ARG A 272 11.18 -22.61 39.30
CA ARG A 272 10.55 -21.80 40.36
C ARG A 272 9.71 -22.66 41.29
N LEU A 273 8.98 -23.64 40.74
CA LEU A 273 8.18 -24.58 41.52
C LEU A 273 9.06 -25.42 42.44
N ASP A 274 10.18 -25.97 41.94
CA ASP A 274 11.12 -26.74 42.75
C ASP A 274 11.67 -25.94 43.94
N LYS A 275 12.03 -24.67 43.69
CA LYS A 275 12.47 -23.76 44.75
C LYS A 275 11.36 -23.45 45.76
N ALA A 276 10.11 -23.33 45.31
CA ALA A 276 8.98 -23.09 46.19
C ALA A 276 8.68 -24.33 47.07
N LEU A 277 8.78 -25.54 46.51
CA LEU A 277 8.62 -26.80 47.24
C LEU A 277 9.74 -27.01 48.27
N ASP A 278 10.99 -26.70 47.93
CA ASP A 278 12.10 -26.71 48.90
C ASP A 278 11.88 -25.69 50.04
N ALA A 279 11.45 -24.46 49.72
CA ALA A 279 11.13 -23.46 50.73
C ALA A 279 9.94 -23.91 51.62
N GLN A 280 8.96 -24.60 51.04
CA GLN A 280 7.82 -25.17 51.76
C GLN A 280 8.27 -26.27 52.72
N SER A 281 9.18 -27.17 52.32
CA SER A 281 9.71 -28.22 53.21
C SER A 281 10.47 -27.64 54.41
N ARG A 282 11.09 -26.46 54.23
CA ARG A 282 11.75 -25.68 55.29
C ARG A 282 10.79 -24.80 56.11
N GLY A 283 9.49 -24.86 55.86
CA GLY A 283 8.48 -24.09 56.61
C GLY A 283 8.52 -22.58 56.37
N VAL A 284 9.06 -22.13 55.24
CA VAL A 284 9.13 -20.69 54.90
C VAL A 284 7.71 -20.14 54.69
N PHE A 285 7.39 -19.05 55.38
CA PHE A 285 6.10 -18.38 55.27
C PHE A 285 5.77 -18.02 53.80
N GLY A 286 4.56 -18.38 53.34
CA GLY A 286 4.09 -18.09 51.97
C GLY A 286 4.60 -19.04 50.88
N ALA A 287 5.50 -19.98 51.19
CA ALA A 287 6.02 -20.93 50.21
C ALA A 287 4.96 -21.91 49.70
N SER A 288 4.05 -22.37 50.57
CA SER A 288 2.95 -23.28 50.21
C SER A 288 2.01 -22.66 49.16
N GLU A 289 1.61 -21.40 49.35
CA GLU A 289 0.77 -20.66 48.39
C GLU A 289 1.49 -20.41 47.07
N SER A 290 2.80 -20.13 47.14
CA SER A 290 3.62 -19.93 45.94
C SER A 290 3.75 -21.22 45.13
N ALA A 291 3.98 -22.36 45.80
CA ALA A 291 4.05 -23.67 45.16
C ALA A 291 2.73 -24.03 44.47
N LYS A 292 1.59 -23.81 45.14
CA LYS A 292 0.26 -24.03 44.55
C LYS A 292 0.06 -23.23 43.26
N LYS A 293 0.26 -21.91 43.30
CA LYS A 293 0.06 -21.03 42.12
C LYS A 293 1.01 -21.35 40.97
N LEU A 294 2.27 -21.66 41.28
CA LEU A 294 3.24 -22.07 40.26
C LEU A 294 2.86 -23.41 39.63
N GLY A 295 2.36 -24.36 40.41
CA GLY A 295 1.86 -25.64 39.91
C GLY A 295 0.67 -25.47 38.95
N GLU A 296 -0.33 -24.66 39.31
CA GLU A 296 -1.47 -24.34 38.44
C GLU A 296 -1.02 -23.69 37.13
N LYS A 297 -0.10 -22.73 37.20
CA LYS A 297 0.43 -22.03 36.02
C LYS A 297 1.26 -22.95 35.12
N LEU A 298 2.06 -23.83 35.71
CA LEU A 298 2.84 -24.83 34.98
C LEU A 298 1.92 -25.82 34.25
N TYR A 299 0.90 -26.34 34.92
CA TYR A 299 -0.07 -27.24 34.32
C TYR A 299 -0.75 -26.60 33.10
N LYS A 300 -1.22 -25.35 33.23
CA LYS A 300 -1.81 -24.61 32.11
C LYS A 300 -0.83 -24.45 30.96
N CYS A 301 0.42 -24.08 31.24
CA CYS A 301 1.45 -23.92 30.22
C CYS A 301 1.71 -25.24 29.47
N GLU A 302 1.81 -26.36 30.18
CA GLU A 302 2.01 -27.69 29.59
C GLU A 302 0.82 -28.13 28.74
N ALA A 303 -0.42 -27.95 29.23
CA ALA A 303 -1.63 -28.24 28.48
C ALA A 303 -1.73 -27.42 27.19
N PHE A 304 -1.33 -26.14 27.26
CA PHE A 304 -1.32 -25.24 26.11
C PHE A 304 -0.29 -25.66 25.06
N ILE A 305 0.92 -26.06 25.49
CA ILE A 305 1.96 -26.61 24.62
C ILE A 305 1.46 -27.91 23.95
N GLN A 306 0.88 -28.84 24.72
CA GLN A 306 0.36 -30.10 24.19
C GLN A 306 -0.72 -29.87 23.13
N THR A 307 -1.61 -28.90 23.34
CA THR A 307 -2.67 -28.57 22.37
C THR A 307 -2.09 -28.00 21.07
N LEU A 308 -1.06 -27.15 21.16
CA LEU A 308 -0.36 -26.62 19.99
C LEU A 308 0.44 -27.69 19.23
N GLU A 309 0.93 -28.71 19.94
CA GLU A 309 1.68 -29.84 19.37
C GLU A 309 0.77 -30.96 18.83
N ASN A 310 -0.50 -31.01 19.24
CA ASN A 310 -1.45 -32.04 18.80
C ASN A 310 -1.55 -32.08 17.27
N PRO A 311 -1.13 -33.16 16.58
CA PRO A 311 -1.10 -33.24 15.13
C PRO A 311 -2.48 -33.08 14.46
N GLU A 312 -3.57 -33.36 15.16
CA GLU A 312 -4.93 -33.24 14.64
C GLU A 312 -5.38 -31.78 14.46
N LEU A 313 -4.76 -30.84 15.19
CA LEU A 313 -5.05 -29.42 15.05
C LEU A 313 -4.44 -28.87 13.76
N GLU A 314 -5.19 -28.10 12.97
CA GLU A 314 -4.65 -27.53 11.73
C GLU A 314 -3.59 -26.45 12.00
N ASN A 315 -2.52 -26.44 11.22
CA ASN A 315 -1.53 -25.36 11.24
C ASN A 315 -2.18 -24.02 10.86
N GLY A 316 -1.98 -23.00 11.72
CA GLY A 316 -2.67 -21.72 11.61
C GLY A 316 -3.98 -21.64 12.41
N ALA A 317 -4.45 -22.71 13.04
CA ALA A 317 -5.52 -22.61 14.04
C ALA A 317 -5.06 -21.77 15.23
N ILE A 318 -6.00 -21.09 15.90
CA ILE A 318 -5.73 -20.33 17.13
C ILE A 318 -6.26 -21.13 18.30
N VAL A 319 -5.39 -21.40 19.26
CA VAL A 319 -5.75 -21.97 20.56
C VAL A 319 -5.86 -20.84 21.56
N TRP A 320 -7.04 -20.65 22.12
CA TRP A 320 -7.28 -19.65 23.16
C TRP A 320 -7.07 -20.26 24.54
N ASN A 321 -6.50 -19.47 25.44
CA ASN A 321 -6.24 -19.88 26.81
C ASN A 321 -7.51 -19.75 27.67
N ALA A 322 -7.51 -20.42 28.84
CA ALA A 322 -8.58 -20.33 29.82
C ALA A 322 -8.28 -19.26 30.89
N ASP A 323 -9.24 -18.36 31.12
CA ASP A 323 -9.13 -17.31 32.14
C ASP A 323 -9.30 -17.91 33.55
N ASN A 324 -8.44 -17.55 34.50
CA ASN A 324 -8.63 -17.90 35.91
C ASN A 324 -9.48 -16.88 36.69
N GLY A 325 -10.03 -15.88 36.00
CA GLY A 325 -10.81 -14.79 36.58
C GLY A 325 -10.00 -13.78 37.40
N TRP A 326 -8.70 -14.01 37.64
CA TRP A 326 -7.87 -13.18 38.51
C TRP A 326 -7.60 -11.79 37.90
N THR A 327 -7.87 -10.71 38.62
CA THR A 327 -7.38 -9.35 38.31
C THR A 327 -7.15 -8.61 39.63
N LEU A 328 -6.33 -7.55 39.63
CA LEU A 328 -6.10 -6.75 40.83
C LEU A 328 -7.43 -6.26 41.44
N THR A 329 -8.33 -5.76 40.59
CA THR A 329 -9.65 -5.24 40.97
C THR A 329 -10.55 -6.32 41.54
N LYS A 330 -10.64 -7.50 40.89
CA LYS A 330 -11.47 -8.62 41.39
C LYS A 330 -10.96 -9.14 42.74
N ASN A 331 -9.65 -9.23 42.93
CA ASN A 331 -9.10 -9.63 44.23
C ASN A 331 -9.36 -8.59 45.31
N ALA A 332 -9.19 -7.30 45.01
CA ALA A 332 -9.48 -6.24 45.97
C ALA A 332 -10.96 -6.24 46.39
N ALA A 333 -11.86 -6.44 45.43
CA ALA A 333 -13.29 -6.57 45.69
C ALA A 333 -13.62 -7.80 46.54
N ALA A 334 -13.01 -8.96 46.24
CA ALA A 334 -13.16 -10.17 47.05
C ALA A 334 -12.63 -10.00 48.48
N MET A 335 -11.45 -9.40 48.66
CA MET A 335 -10.88 -9.10 49.98
C MET A 335 -11.72 -8.10 50.78
N SER A 336 -12.43 -7.21 50.09
CA SER A 336 -13.34 -6.24 50.70
C SER A 336 -14.74 -6.82 50.98
N GLY A 337 -14.97 -8.10 50.67
CA GLY A 337 -16.28 -8.75 50.83
C GLY A 337 -17.36 -8.25 49.86
N LEU A 338 -16.98 -7.54 48.80
CA LEU A 338 -17.91 -6.96 47.81
C LEU A 338 -18.38 -7.99 46.77
N ILE A 339 -17.68 -9.12 46.67
CA ILE A 339 -17.98 -10.21 45.74
C ILE A 339 -17.80 -11.53 46.53
N GLU A 340 -18.82 -12.38 46.56
CA GLU A 340 -18.64 -13.78 46.99
C GLU A 340 -17.73 -14.48 45.97
N VAL A 341 -16.68 -15.16 46.42
CA VAL A 341 -15.84 -16.01 45.56
C VAL A 341 -16.65 -17.23 45.14
N LYS A 342 -17.60 -17.03 44.23
CA LYS A 342 -18.16 -18.11 43.44
C LYS A 342 -17.21 -18.32 42.27
N VAL A 343 -16.70 -19.54 42.16
CA VAL A 343 -16.08 -20.06 40.94
C VAL A 343 -17.01 -19.63 39.79
N ILE A 344 -16.48 -18.82 38.88
CA ILE A 344 -17.27 -18.23 37.80
C ILE A 344 -17.57 -19.39 36.85
N GLU A 345 -18.77 -19.96 36.97
CA GLU A 345 -19.34 -20.81 35.93
C GLU A 345 -19.50 -19.96 34.65
N GLU A 346 -18.91 -20.46 33.58
CA GLU A 346 -18.73 -19.79 32.31
C GLU A 346 -20.06 -19.61 31.55
N ASN A 347 -20.27 -18.41 31.01
CA ASN A 347 -21.26 -18.19 29.97
C ASN A 347 -20.75 -18.79 28.65
N GLN A 348 -21.34 -19.93 28.30
CA GLN A 348 -21.75 -20.40 26.96
C GLN A 348 -21.14 -19.66 25.76
N ALA A 349 -20.17 -20.30 25.10
CA ALA A 349 -20.14 -20.60 23.66
C ALA A 349 -18.70 -20.80 23.18
N GLN A 350 -18.13 -21.97 23.44
CA GLN A 350 -17.08 -22.62 22.66
C GLN A 350 -16.90 -24.02 23.25
N GLU A 351 -16.71 -25.04 22.42
CA GLU A 351 -16.48 -26.43 22.85
C GLU A 351 -15.34 -26.46 23.86
N ALA A 352 -15.70 -26.48 25.14
CA ALA A 352 -14.77 -26.38 26.25
C ALA A 352 -14.12 -27.74 26.48
N LEU A 353 -12.82 -27.72 26.74
CA LEU A 353 -12.12 -28.85 27.33
C LEU A 353 -12.84 -29.26 28.63
N PRO A 354 -12.84 -30.56 28.98
CA PRO A 354 -13.56 -31.08 30.14
C PRO A 354 -13.17 -30.31 31.41
N SER A 355 -14.17 -30.08 32.26
CA SER A 355 -13.95 -29.36 33.52
C SER A 355 -12.95 -30.13 34.40
N LEU A 356 -12.30 -29.43 35.33
CA LEU A 356 -11.33 -30.04 36.24
C LEU A 356 -11.95 -31.22 37.02
N ASP A 357 -13.23 -31.13 37.34
CA ASP A 357 -13.98 -32.18 38.04
C ASP A 357 -14.26 -33.39 37.12
N ASP A 358 -14.52 -33.17 35.83
CA ASP A 358 -14.73 -34.25 34.84
C ASP A 358 -13.44 -35.04 34.58
N VAL A 359 -12.29 -34.36 34.61
CA VAL A 359 -10.98 -35.01 34.41
C VAL A 359 -10.53 -35.78 35.65
N LEU A 360 -10.83 -35.29 36.86
CA LEU A 360 -10.57 -36.01 38.10
C LEU A 360 -11.39 -37.31 38.18
N ALA A 361 -12.66 -37.27 37.76
CA ALA A 361 -13.50 -38.47 37.69
C ALA A 361 -12.99 -39.50 36.67
N LEU A 362 -12.45 -39.05 35.53
CA LEU A 362 -11.84 -39.93 34.52
C LEU A 362 -10.54 -40.58 35.00
N LEU A 363 -9.76 -39.91 35.86
CA LEU A 363 -8.55 -40.47 36.46
C LEU A 363 -8.88 -41.54 37.50
N ASP A 364 -9.93 -41.33 38.30
CA ASP A 364 -10.40 -42.32 39.29
C ASP A 364 -10.97 -43.58 38.61
N GLU A 365 -11.54 -43.48 37.40
CA GLU A 365 -11.98 -44.64 36.61
C GLU A 365 -10.83 -45.43 35.96
N ILE A 366 -9.65 -44.82 35.79
CA ILE A 366 -8.46 -45.46 35.20
C ILE A 366 -7.61 -46.17 36.26
N GLU A 367 -7.70 -45.76 37.53
CA GLU A 367 -7.00 -46.40 38.66
C GLU A 367 -7.82 -47.47 39.41
N GLY A 368 -9.03 -47.79 38.91
CA GLY A 368 -9.93 -48.83 39.44
C GLY A 368 -9.76 -50.23 38.84
#